data_AF-A0A381NQH2-F1
#
_entry.id   AF-A0A381NQH2-F1
#
_cell.length_a   1.000
_cell.length_b   1.000
_cell.length_c   1.000
_cell.angle_alpha   90.00
_cell.angle_beta   90.00
_cell.angle_gamma   90.00
#
_symmetry.space_group_name_H-M   'P 1'
#
loop_
_entity.id
_entity.type
_entity.pdbx_description
1 polymer ?
#
loop_
_entity_poly.entity_id
_entity_poly.type
_entity_poly.pdbx_seq_one_letter_code
_entity_poly.pdbx_strand_id
1 'polypeptide(L)'
;MNYNVIVTCAVTGAGDAAGKHPRLPKTPEEIANAAIEAAQAGAAVAHIHVRDPETGEAARKLEWYEEVVERIRASSTDVVINLTAGMGGDFVPHPEDPGRGGPGTDMATPAERLAHVEKLLPEICTLDVGTQNYSNSAYVSTPEMLREMAKKIQSWGVKPEIEVFELGHIWFAKQLLKEGLIDTPPLFQLCMGIPWTAEANTENMLAFRNMLPENAHWAGFGISRMQMPMVAQAMILGGNVRVGLEDNLYLEKGVLASNGQLVERAVEIIGRLGGRVLSPAETRQKLALNKR
;
A
#
# COMPACT_ATOMS: atom_id res chain seq x y z
N MET A 1 16.74 -12.46 8.34
CA MET A 1 15.98 -13.09 7.25
C MET A 1 14.67 -13.64 7.79
N ASN A 2 13.57 -13.39 7.08
CA ASN A 2 12.22 -13.87 7.43
C ASN A 2 11.88 -15.12 6.60
N TYR A 3 11.52 -16.22 7.25
CA TYR A 3 11.16 -17.48 6.59
C TYR A 3 9.64 -17.66 6.43
N ASN A 4 8.82 -16.82 7.06
CA ASN A 4 7.37 -16.86 7.02
C ASN A 4 6.86 -15.52 6.49
N VAL A 5 6.81 -15.40 5.16
CA VAL A 5 6.71 -14.11 4.46
C VAL A 5 5.25 -13.83 4.10
N ILE A 6 4.75 -12.65 4.48
CA ILE A 6 3.48 -12.13 3.96
C ILE A 6 3.78 -11.49 2.60
N VAL A 7 2.98 -11.82 1.59
CA VAL A 7 3.01 -11.18 0.27
C VAL A 7 1.76 -10.31 0.15
N THR A 8 1.95 -9.01 0.01
CA THR A 8 0.89 -8.05 -0.35
C THR A 8 0.92 -7.83 -1.86
N CYS A 9 -0.25 -7.85 -2.50
CA CYS A 9 -0.40 -7.46 -3.90
C CYS A 9 -1.17 -6.14 -4.02
N ALA A 10 -0.51 -5.10 -4.53
CA ALA A 10 -1.06 -3.79 -4.82
C ALA A 10 -1.60 -3.76 -6.26
N VAL A 11 -2.92 -3.95 -6.39
CA VAL A 11 -3.49 -4.50 -7.63
C VAL A 11 -3.67 -3.48 -8.76
N THR A 12 -3.70 -2.18 -8.45
CA THR A 12 -3.95 -1.14 -9.47
C THR A 12 -3.33 0.23 -9.15
N GLY A 13 -3.41 0.71 -7.91
CA GLY A 13 -2.89 2.01 -7.50
C GLY A 13 -3.61 3.24 -8.02
N ALA A 14 -3.01 4.40 -7.76
CA ALA A 14 -3.43 5.71 -8.25
C ALA A 14 -2.48 6.29 -9.32
N GLY A 15 -1.36 5.62 -9.62
CA GLY A 15 -0.39 6.11 -10.60
C GLY A 15 -0.96 6.22 -12.02
N ASP A 16 -0.33 7.06 -12.84
CA ASP A 16 -0.58 7.18 -14.29
C ASP A 16 -0.09 5.92 -15.03
N ALA A 17 -0.91 4.87 -14.98
CA ALA A 17 -0.62 3.55 -15.57
C ALA A 17 -1.67 3.10 -16.59
N ALA A 18 -2.89 3.66 -16.57
CA ALA A 18 -4.01 3.20 -17.38
C ALA A 18 -3.71 3.27 -18.89
N GLY A 19 -3.05 4.34 -19.34
CA GLY A 19 -2.59 4.48 -20.74
C GLY A 19 -1.35 3.66 -21.10
N LYS A 20 -0.68 3.03 -20.12
CA LYS A 20 0.60 2.31 -20.30
C LYS A 20 0.45 0.80 -20.24
N HIS A 21 -0.67 0.30 -19.73
CA HIS A 21 -0.94 -1.13 -19.59
C HIS A 21 -2.40 -1.45 -19.96
N PRO A 22 -2.65 -2.17 -21.06
CA PRO A 22 -3.99 -2.37 -21.62
C PRO A 22 -4.92 -3.22 -20.74
N ARG A 23 -4.36 -3.97 -19.77
CA ARG A 23 -5.11 -4.80 -18.82
C ARG A 23 -4.98 -4.30 -17.38
N LEU A 24 -4.69 -3.01 -17.18
CA LEU A 24 -4.67 -2.46 -15.82
C LEU A 24 -6.10 -2.52 -15.26
N PRO A 25 -6.34 -3.11 -14.08
CA PRO A 25 -7.68 -3.17 -13.51
C PRO A 25 -8.22 -1.78 -13.20
N LYS A 26 -9.36 -1.38 -13.78
CA LYS A 26 -9.93 -0.04 -13.57
C LYS A 26 -11.36 -0.06 -13.05
N THR A 27 -12.19 -0.99 -13.52
CA THR A 27 -13.54 -1.15 -12.98
C THR A 27 -13.53 -1.87 -11.63
N PRO A 28 -14.53 -1.67 -10.76
CA PRO A 28 -14.62 -2.42 -9.51
C PRO A 28 -14.55 -3.94 -9.68
N GLU A 29 -15.19 -4.48 -10.72
CA GLU A 29 -15.14 -5.90 -11.05
C GLU A 29 -13.72 -6.37 -11.42
N GLU A 30 -13.03 -5.64 -12.30
CA GLU A 30 -11.65 -5.97 -12.67
C GLU A 30 -10.71 -5.90 -11.46
N ILE A 31 -10.87 -4.90 -10.60
CA ILE A 31 -10.04 -4.73 -9.39
C ILE A 31 -10.28 -5.88 -8.41
N ALA A 32 -11.54 -6.26 -8.17
CA ALA A 32 -11.87 -7.41 -7.34
C ALA A 32 -11.31 -8.71 -7.92
N ASN A 33 -11.46 -8.94 -9.23
CA ASN A 33 -10.90 -10.11 -9.92
C ASN A 33 -9.37 -10.15 -9.83
N ALA A 34 -8.69 -9.00 -9.93
CA ALA A 34 -7.25 -8.91 -9.78
C ALA A 34 -6.78 -9.23 -8.35
N ALA A 35 -7.53 -8.82 -7.33
CA ALA A 35 -7.26 -9.20 -5.94
C ALA A 35 -7.44 -10.70 -5.71
N ILE A 36 -8.47 -11.30 -6.29
CA ILE A 36 -8.74 -12.74 -6.23
C ILE A 36 -7.64 -13.53 -6.97
N GLU A 37 -7.26 -13.09 -8.18
CA GLU A 37 -6.15 -13.67 -8.96
C GLU A 37 -4.85 -13.64 -8.15
N ALA A 38 -4.52 -12.50 -7.56
CA ALA A 38 -3.33 -12.35 -6.72
C ALA A 38 -3.35 -13.30 -5.50
N ALA A 39 -4.51 -13.44 -4.85
CA ALA A 39 -4.65 -14.34 -3.71
C ALA A 39 -4.51 -15.82 -4.10
N GLN A 40 -5.08 -16.22 -5.24
CA GLN A 40 -4.91 -17.57 -5.80
C GLN A 40 -3.44 -17.86 -6.16
N ALA A 41 -2.70 -16.85 -6.58
CA ALA A 41 -1.26 -16.94 -6.86
C ALA A 41 -0.38 -16.98 -5.59
N GLY A 42 -0.93 -16.70 -4.40
CA GLY A 42 -0.23 -16.79 -3.11
C GLY A 42 -0.09 -15.47 -2.34
N ALA A 43 -0.72 -14.37 -2.78
CA ALA A 43 -0.79 -13.16 -1.99
C ALA A 43 -1.73 -13.36 -0.79
N ALA A 44 -1.29 -12.92 0.39
CA ALA A 44 -2.10 -13.00 1.60
C ALA A 44 -2.94 -11.74 1.82
N VAL A 45 -2.48 -10.62 1.26
CA VAL A 45 -3.09 -9.28 1.39
C VAL A 45 -3.28 -8.69 0.00
N ALA A 46 -4.43 -8.09 -0.26
CA ALA A 46 -4.66 -7.26 -1.44
C ALA A 46 -4.74 -5.79 -1.01
N HIS A 47 -3.82 -4.96 -1.51
CA HIS A 47 -3.85 -3.51 -1.38
C HIS A 47 -4.61 -2.91 -2.56
N ILE A 48 -5.62 -2.10 -2.24
CA ILE A 48 -6.68 -1.72 -3.17
C ILE A 48 -6.84 -0.20 -3.21
N HIS A 49 -6.79 0.30 -4.45
CA HIS A 49 -7.30 1.60 -4.86
C HIS A 49 -8.52 1.37 -5.76
N VAL A 50 -9.31 2.42 -5.99
CA VAL A 50 -10.31 2.45 -7.06
C VAL A 50 -9.93 3.48 -8.12
N ARG A 51 -10.46 3.29 -9.32
CA ARG A 51 -10.24 4.16 -10.48
C ARG A 51 -11.56 4.50 -11.11
N ASP A 52 -11.57 5.57 -11.88
CA ASP A 52 -12.68 5.86 -12.78
C ASP A 52 -12.81 4.73 -13.82
N PRO A 53 -13.96 4.01 -13.89
CA PRO A 53 -14.15 2.85 -14.75
C PRO A 53 -13.98 3.15 -16.24
N GLU A 54 -14.27 4.38 -16.66
CA GLU A 54 -14.21 4.78 -18.06
C GLU A 54 -12.78 5.18 -18.44
N THR A 55 -12.22 6.14 -17.70
CA THR A 55 -10.93 6.79 -18.02
C THR A 55 -9.72 6.06 -17.43
N GLY A 56 -9.88 5.34 -16.32
CA GLY A 56 -8.79 4.73 -15.56
C GLY A 56 -8.03 5.71 -14.66
N GLU A 57 -8.48 6.97 -14.56
CA GLU A 57 -7.91 7.96 -13.63
C GLU A 57 -8.10 7.51 -12.17
N ALA A 58 -7.19 7.93 -11.29
CA ALA A 58 -7.31 7.64 -9.87
C ALA A 58 -8.60 8.25 -9.29
N ALA A 59 -9.27 7.52 -8.41
CA ALA A 59 -10.48 8.01 -7.78
C ALA A 59 -10.64 7.51 -6.34
N ARG A 60 -11.45 8.23 -5.57
CA ARG A 60 -11.79 7.89 -4.18
C ARG A 60 -13.31 7.83 -3.94
N LYS A 61 -14.07 7.41 -4.96
CA LYS A 61 -15.53 7.28 -4.84
C LYS A 61 -15.89 6.10 -3.95
N LEU A 62 -16.72 6.38 -2.96
CA LEU A 62 -17.09 5.43 -1.91
C LEU A 62 -17.83 4.22 -2.48
N GLU A 63 -18.74 4.44 -3.41
CA GLU A 63 -19.53 3.40 -4.08
C GLU A 63 -18.66 2.40 -4.85
N TRP A 64 -17.51 2.82 -5.37
CA TRP A 64 -16.59 1.93 -6.07
C TRP A 64 -15.80 1.05 -5.11
N TYR A 65 -15.40 1.59 -3.94
CA TYR A 65 -14.79 0.76 -2.89
C TYR A 65 -15.79 -0.26 -2.35
N GLU A 66 -17.06 0.13 -2.16
CA GLU A 66 -18.13 -0.78 -1.74
C GLU A 66 -18.25 -1.97 -2.67
N GLU A 67 -18.37 -1.72 -3.97
CA GLU A 67 -18.51 -2.78 -4.96
C GLU A 67 -17.28 -3.71 -5.00
N VAL A 68 -16.06 -3.16 -4.93
CA VAL A 68 -14.83 -3.99 -4.88
C VAL A 68 -14.84 -4.90 -3.65
N VAL A 69 -15.09 -4.33 -2.47
CA VAL A 69 -15.05 -5.08 -1.20
C VAL A 69 -16.17 -6.12 -1.13
N GLU A 70 -17.37 -5.80 -1.60
CA GLU A 70 -18.48 -6.74 -1.69
C GLU A 70 -18.12 -7.95 -2.55
N ARG A 71 -17.57 -7.72 -3.76
CA ARG A 71 -17.15 -8.79 -4.68
C ARG A 71 -16.04 -9.67 -4.09
N ILE A 72 -15.05 -9.06 -3.43
CA ILE A 72 -13.97 -9.81 -2.78
C ILE A 72 -14.52 -10.66 -1.63
N ARG A 73 -15.37 -10.08 -0.75
CA ARG A 73 -15.97 -10.82 0.37
C ARG A 73 -16.92 -11.94 -0.07
N ALA A 74 -17.58 -11.78 -1.22
CA ALA A 74 -18.45 -12.81 -1.80
C ALA A 74 -17.68 -13.95 -2.50
N SER A 75 -16.38 -13.77 -2.76
CA SER A 75 -15.54 -14.79 -3.40
C SER A 75 -15.26 -15.97 -2.46
N SER A 76 -15.09 -17.16 -3.03
CA SER A 76 -14.58 -18.33 -2.30
C SER A 76 -13.09 -18.26 -1.98
N THR A 77 -12.36 -17.29 -2.56
CA THR A 77 -10.95 -17.04 -2.29
C THR A 77 -10.81 -16.04 -1.15
N ASP A 78 -10.22 -16.48 -0.04
CA ASP A 78 -9.91 -15.61 1.09
C ASP A 78 -8.69 -14.73 0.79
N VAL A 79 -8.73 -13.47 1.23
CA VAL A 79 -7.63 -12.52 1.17
C VAL A 79 -7.83 -11.44 2.24
N VAL A 80 -6.76 -10.96 2.85
CA VAL A 80 -6.82 -9.80 3.75
C VAL A 80 -7.00 -8.54 2.91
N ILE A 81 -8.01 -7.74 3.23
CA ILE A 81 -8.30 -6.48 2.53
C ILE A 81 -7.51 -5.35 3.17
N ASN A 82 -6.64 -4.70 2.39
CA ASN A 82 -5.96 -3.45 2.72
C ASN A 82 -6.48 -2.35 1.79
N LEU A 83 -7.20 -1.36 2.31
CA LEU A 83 -7.68 -0.23 1.52
C LEU A 83 -6.74 0.96 1.68
N THR A 84 -6.37 1.61 0.57
CA THR A 84 -5.63 2.86 0.65
C THR A 84 -6.38 3.92 1.46
N ALA A 85 -5.68 4.72 2.25
CA ALA A 85 -6.20 6.02 2.73
C ALA A 85 -5.25 7.18 2.39
N GLY A 86 -4.36 6.97 1.42
CA GLY A 86 -3.43 8.00 0.94
C GLY A 86 -4.08 9.01 0.00
N MET A 87 -5.13 8.62 -0.75
CA MET A 87 -5.78 9.54 -1.70
C MET A 87 -6.37 10.79 -1.02
N GLY A 88 -6.42 11.90 -1.74
CA GLY A 88 -6.78 13.21 -1.19
C GLY A 88 -5.62 13.99 -0.60
N GLY A 89 -4.37 13.61 -0.89
CA GLY A 89 -3.15 14.32 -0.46
C GLY A 89 -2.33 14.95 -1.56
N ASP A 90 -2.77 14.89 -2.82
CA ASP A 90 -2.01 15.41 -3.95
C ASP A 90 -2.23 16.92 -4.11
N PHE A 91 -1.17 17.70 -3.88
CA PHE A 91 -1.17 19.15 -4.05
C PHE A 91 -0.31 19.55 -5.24
N VAL A 92 -0.93 20.14 -6.25
CA VAL A 92 -0.25 20.80 -7.36
C VAL A 92 -0.42 22.30 -7.17
N PRO A 93 0.64 23.08 -6.88
CA PRO A 93 0.50 24.52 -6.70
C PRO A 93 -0.04 25.20 -7.95
N HIS A 94 -0.93 26.18 -7.78
CA HIS A 94 -1.40 27.00 -8.90
C HIS A 94 -0.23 27.86 -9.43
N PRO A 95 -0.01 27.96 -10.76
CA PRO A 95 1.17 28.63 -11.33
C PRO A 95 1.34 30.10 -10.92
N GLU A 96 0.23 30.80 -10.69
CA GLU A 96 0.20 32.22 -10.30
C GLU A 96 -0.01 32.44 -8.80
N ASP A 97 -0.37 31.40 -8.04
CA ASP A 97 -0.66 31.47 -6.61
C ASP A 97 -0.31 30.14 -5.92
N PRO A 98 0.96 29.91 -5.55
CA PRO A 98 1.41 28.61 -5.07
C PRO A 98 0.80 28.19 -3.72
N GLY A 99 0.11 29.10 -3.01
CA GLY A 99 -0.66 28.77 -1.81
C GLY A 99 -2.00 28.09 -2.10
N ARG A 100 -2.45 28.11 -3.37
CA ARG A 100 -3.71 27.52 -3.84
C ARG A 100 -3.45 26.28 -4.68
N GLY A 101 -4.34 25.29 -4.59
CA GLY A 101 -4.34 24.15 -5.50
C GLY A 101 -4.66 24.54 -6.94
N GLY A 102 -3.80 24.17 -7.87
CA GLY A 102 -3.99 24.25 -9.32
C GLY A 102 -4.60 22.96 -9.90
N PRO A 103 -4.73 22.88 -11.24
CA PRO A 103 -5.21 21.69 -11.93
C PRO A 103 -4.41 20.44 -11.54
N GLY A 104 -5.11 19.34 -11.24
CA GLY A 104 -4.50 18.10 -10.75
C GLY A 104 -4.37 18.00 -9.23
N THR A 105 -4.75 19.02 -8.47
CA THR A 105 -4.85 18.92 -7.00
C THR A 105 -6.05 18.05 -6.60
N ASP A 106 -5.81 17.04 -5.76
CA ASP A 106 -6.82 16.34 -4.95
C ASP A 106 -6.42 16.47 -3.48
N MET A 107 -7.00 17.47 -2.80
CA MET A 107 -6.79 17.73 -1.38
C MET A 107 -8.11 17.57 -0.63
N ALA A 108 -8.18 16.52 0.19
CA ALA A 108 -9.34 16.14 0.98
C ALA A 108 -9.03 16.20 2.48
N THR A 109 -10.07 16.44 3.28
CA THR A 109 -10.00 16.40 4.74
C THR A 109 -9.74 14.98 5.26
N PRO A 110 -9.22 14.81 6.49
CA PRO A 110 -9.07 13.49 7.13
C PRO A 110 -10.32 12.61 7.07
N ALA A 111 -11.50 13.19 7.29
CA ALA A 111 -12.77 12.47 7.24
C ALA A 111 -13.09 11.97 5.81
N GLU A 112 -12.90 12.81 4.79
CA GLU A 112 -13.13 12.43 3.40
C GLU A 112 -12.16 11.35 2.91
N ARG A 113 -10.90 11.39 3.36
CA ARG A 113 -9.90 10.35 3.05
C ARG A 113 -10.23 9.00 3.67
N LEU A 114 -11.01 8.98 4.75
CA LEU A 114 -11.34 7.78 5.52
C LEU A 114 -12.79 7.31 5.36
N ALA A 115 -13.61 7.99 4.55
CA ALA A 115 -15.04 7.68 4.43
C ALA A 115 -15.31 6.21 4.05
N HIS A 116 -14.49 5.63 3.17
CA HIS A 116 -14.58 4.22 2.78
C HIS A 116 -14.04 3.27 3.84
N VAL A 117 -13.03 3.67 4.61
CA VAL A 117 -12.51 2.87 5.73
C VAL A 117 -13.56 2.78 6.83
N GLU A 118 -14.19 3.91 7.19
CA GLU A 118 -15.27 3.96 8.19
C GLU A 118 -16.45 3.06 7.81
N LYS A 119 -16.87 3.12 6.54
CA LYS A 119 -18.02 2.36 6.07
C LYS A 119 -17.73 0.86 5.91
N LEU A 120 -16.56 0.50 5.38
CA LEU A 120 -16.27 -0.87 4.95
C LEU A 120 -15.53 -1.70 5.99
N LEU A 121 -14.89 -1.04 6.96
CA LEU A 121 -14.12 -1.64 8.04
C LEU A 121 -13.19 -2.74 7.50
N PRO A 122 -12.23 -2.41 6.62
CA PRO A 122 -11.25 -3.38 6.17
C PRO A 122 -10.39 -3.85 7.34
N GLU A 123 -9.63 -4.92 7.14
CA GLU A 123 -8.73 -5.40 8.19
C GLU A 123 -7.52 -4.47 8.35
N ILE A 124 -7.04 -3.94 7.22
CA ILE A 124 -5.93 -3.00 7.12
C ILE A 124 -6.40 -1.78 6.30
N CYS A 125 -5.88 -0.61 6.63
CA CYS A 125 -5.85 0.51 5.70
C CYS A 125 -4.48 1.18 5.72
N THR A 126 -4.06 1.80 4.61
CA THR A 126 -2.78 2.53 4.61
C THR A 126 -2.90 3.87 5.35
N LEU A 127 -1.79 4.32 5.93
CA LEU A 127 -1.64 5.65 6.48
C LEU A 127 -0.29 6.21 6.01
N ASP A 128 -0.32 7.03 4.97
CA ASP A 128 0.86 7.64 4.37
C ASP A 128 1.36 8.77 5.28
N VAL A 129 2.44 8.49 5.99
CA VAL A 129 2.95 9.41 7.00
C VAL A 129 3.88 10.42 6.36
N GLY A 130 3.52 11.70 6.45
CA GLY A 130 4.40 12.83 6.13
C GLY A 130 3.93 13.68 4.96
N THR A 131 4.70 14.74 4.70
CA THR A 131 4.53 15.65 3.56
C THR A 131 5.84 15.70 2.79
N GLN A 132 5.80 15.57 1.47
CA GLN A 132 6.98 15.37 0.65
C GLN A 132 6.76 15.78 -0.81
N ASN A 133 7.86 15.96 -1.54
CA ASN A 133 7.79 15.98 -3.01
C ASN A 133 7.39 14.59 -3.49
N TYR A 134 6.49 14.55 -4.47
CA TYR A 134 5.93 13.32 -5.01
C TYR A 134 5.84 13.43 -6.53
N SER A 135 6.88 12.99 -7.24
CA SER A 135 7.01 13.24 -8.68
C SER A 135 6.92 14.74 -9.03
N ASN A 136 5.89 15.18 -9.74
CA ASN A 136 5.69 16.58 -10.14
C ASN A 136 4.72 17.35 -9.21
N SER A 137 4.24 16.72 -8.14
CA SER A 137 3.36 17.32 -7.12
C SER A 137 4.01 17.26 -5.73
N ALA A 138 3.31 17.78 -4.73
CA ALA A 138 3.58 17.47 -3.32
C ALA A 138 2.51 16.52 -2.80
N TYR A 139 2.91 15.53 -2.02
CA TYR A 139 1.98 14.79 -1.17
C TYR A 139 1.90 15.47 0.19
N VAL A 140 0.68 15.77 0.66
CA VAL A 140 0.44 16.54 1.88
C VAL A 140 -0.37 15.73 2.88
N SER A 141 0.29 15.34 3.98
CA SER A 141 -0.35 14.86 5.20
C SER A 141 0.34 15.50 6.40
N THR A 142 -0.33 16.49 6.99
CA THR A 142 0.24 17.23 8.13
C THR A 142 0.16 16.40 9.41
N PRO A 143 0.99 16.68 10.43
CA PRO A 143 0.91 15.99 11.71
C PRO A 143 -0.48 15.95 12.34
N GLU A 144 -1.25 17.05 12.27
CA GLU A 144 -2.60 17.11 12.84
C GLU A 144 -3.59 16.24 12.05
N MET A 145 -3.52 16.25 10.72
CA MET A 145 -4.32 15.35 9.88
C MET A 145 -4.03 13.89 10.23
N LEU A 146 -2.76 13.54 10.36
CA LEU A 146 -2.33 12.17 10.67
C LEU A 146 -2.76 11.73 12.08
N ARG A 147 -2.72 12.62 13.07
CA ARG A 147 -3.26 12.33 14.41
C ARG A 147 -4.75 12.06 14.38
N GLU A 148 -5.51 12.88 13.66
CA GLU A 148 -6.95 12.69 13.50
C GLU A 148 -7.25 11.35 12.79
N MET A 149 -6.56 11.08 11.69
CA MET A 149 -6.73 9.84 10.92
C MET A 149 -6.37 8.61 11.76
N ALA A 150 -5.21 8.61 12.43
CA ALA A 150 -4.78 7.50 13.29
C ALA A 150 -5.80 7.23 14.40
N LYS A 151 -6.31 8.28 15.07
CA LYS A 151 -7.34 8.15 16.10
C LYS A 151 -8.62 7.52 15.57
N LYS A 152 -9.09 7.94 14.39
CA LYS A 152 -10.29 7.38 13.74
C LYS A 152 -10.10 5.92 13.39
N ILE A 153 -9.01 5.59 12.68
CA ILE A 153 -8.63 4.22 12.29
C ILE A 153 -8.58 3.30 13.52
N GLN A 154 -7.90 3.73 14.58
CA GLN A 154 -7.82 2.99 15.84
C GLN A 154 -9.21 2.76 16.45
N SER A 155 -10.07 3.78 16.49
CA SER A 155 -11.42 3.66 17.07
C SER A 155 -12.33 2.67 16.34
N TRP A 156 -12.05 2.40 15.06
CA TRP A 156 -12.76 1.40 14.26
C TRP A 156 -12.18 -0.01 14.38
N GLY A 157 -11.05 -0.16 15.06
CA GLY A 157 -10.33 -1.43 15.16
C GLY A 157 -9.82 -1.90 13.80
N VAL A 158 -9.43 -0.97 12.94
CA VAL A 158 -8.73 -1.21 11.66
C VAL A 158 -7.24 -1.04 11.93
N LYS A 159 -6.39 -1.91 11.36
CA LYS A 159 -4.94 -1.75 11.52
C LYS A 159 -4.38 -0.77 10.49
N PRO A 160 -3.70 0.31 10.90
CA PRO A 160 -2.96 1.14 9.95
C PRO A 160 -1.69 0.42 9.48
N GLU A 161 -1.54 0.25 8.17
CA GLU A 161 -0.23 0.04 7.53
C GLU A 161 0.43 1.40 7.33
N ILE A 162 1.44 1.69 8.15
CA ILE A 162 2.11 2.98 8.20
C ILE A 162 3.11 3.06 7.06
N GLU A 163 2.75 3.77 5.99
CA GLU A 163 3.61 3.96 4.83
C GLU A 163 4.64 5.05 5.12
N VAL A 164 5.92 4.68 5.04
CA VAL A 164 7.05 5.57 5.30
C VAL A 164 7.96 5.64 4.07
N PHE A 165 8.08 6.85 3.56
CA PHE A 165 8.89 7.19 2.38
C PHE A 165 10.24 7.82 2.74
N GLU A 166 10.37 8.31 3.98
CA GLU A 166 11.58 8.94 4.53
C GLU A 166 11.79 8.63 6.01
N LEU A 167 13.03 8.75 6.50
CA LEU A 167 13.38 8.46 7.90
C LEU A 167 12.62 9.34 8.90
N GLY A 168 12.31 10.58 8.52
CA GLY A 168 11.48 11.49 9.32
C GLY A 168 10.06 10.95 9.55
N HIS A 169 9.54 10.14 8.63
CA HIS A 169 8.21 9.55 8.74
C HIS A 169 8.18 8.44 9.77
N ILE A 170 9.25 7.63 9.87
CA ILE A 170 9.41 6.67 10.99
C ILE A 170 9.46 7.43 12.32
N TRP A 171 10.20 8.53 12.38
CA TRP A 171 10.30 9.31 13.62
C TRP A 171 8.93 9.84 14.06
N PHE A 172 8.13 10.37 13.14
CA PHE A 172 6.78 10.82 13.46
C PHE A 172 5.83 9.65 13.79
N ALA A 173 5.94 8.51 13.10
CA ALA A 173 5.16 7.31 13.45
C ALA A 173 5.46 6.81 14.87
N LYS A 174 6.72 6.90 15.33
CA LYS A 174 7.09 6.63 16.73
C LYS A 174 6.43 7.63 17.70
N GLN A 175 6.25 8.87 17.28
CA GLN A 175 5.51 9.86 18.06
C GLN A 175 4.01 9.50 18.15
N LEU A 176 3.37 9.05 17.06
CA LEU A 176 1.99 8.55 17.10
C LEU A 176 1.83 7.33 18.03
N LEU A 177 2.80 6.41 18.02
CA LEU A 177 2.86 5.28 18.96
C LEU A 177 2.96 5.76 20.42
N LYS A 178 3.83 6.73 20.69
CA LYS A 178 3.99 7.32 22.04
C LYS A 178 2.72 8.03 22.51
N GLU A 179 1.98 8.65 21.58
CA GLU A 179 0.69 9.29 21.84
C GLU A 179 -0.45 8.27 22.02
N GLY A 180 -0.19 6.98 21.83
CA GLY A 180 -1.18 5.91 21.97
C GLY A 180 -2.21 5.85 20.83
N LEU A 181 -1.91 6.46 19.69
CA LEU A 181 -2.81 6.55 18.53
C LEU A 181 -2.68 5.36 17.55
N ILE A 182 -1.71 4.48 17.78
CA ILE A 182 -1.46 3.29 16.97
C ILE A 182 -1.34 2.10 17.93
N ASP A 183 -2.16 1.08 17.69
CA ASP A 183 -2.10 -0.16 18.47
C ASP A 183 -0.84 -0.98 18.15
N THR A 184 -0.33 -1.69 19.16
CA THR A 184 0.85 -2.54 19.01
C THR A 184 0.48 -4.02 18.82
N PRO A 185 1.28 -4.81 18.07
CA PRO A 185 2.46 -4.41 17.30
C PRO A 185 2.09 -3.58 16.05
N PRO A 186 2.86 -2.50 15.74
CA PRO A 186 2.60 -1.66 14.58
C PRO A 186 2.99 -2.37 13.28
N LEU A 187 2.34 -1.98 12.18
CA LEU A 187 2.65 -2.43 10.83
C LEU A 187 3.23 -1.27 10.01
N PHE A 188 4.43 -1.42 9.48
CA PHE A 188 5.10 -0.43 8.64
C PHE A 188 5.28 -0.93 7.20
N GLN A 189 5.20 -0.02 6.23
CA GLN A 189 5.56 -0.27 4.84
C GLN A 189 6.68 0.69 4.42
N LEU A 190 7.83 0.12 4.07
CA LEU A 190 8.99 0.87 3.58
C LEU A 190 8.82 1.12 2.07
N CYS A 191 8.52 2.36 1.72
CA CYS A 191 8.13 2.77 0.37
C CYS A 191 9.35 3.29 -0.39
N MET A 192 9.88 2.49 -1.33
CA MET A 192 11.18 2.77 -1.93
C MET A 192 11.10 3.08 -3.43
N GLY A 193 11.87 4.08 -3.85
CA GLY A 193 12.09 4.43 -5.25
C GLY A 193 11.06 5.40 -5.84
N ILE A 194 10.11 5.89 -5.04
CA ILE A 194 9.21 6.97 -5.46
C ILE A 194 10.08 8.23 -5.73
N PRO A 195 9.88 8.94 -6.86
CA PRO A 195 10.71 10.11 -7.17
C PRO A 195 10.71 11.15 -6.05
N TRP A 196 11.91 11.53 -5.64
CA TRP A 196 12.25 12.50 -4.59
C TRP A 196 12.06 12.04 -3.15
N THR A 197 11.76 10.77 -2.93
CA THR A 197 11.84 10.12 -1.62
C THR A 197 13.03 9.17 -1.59
N ALA A 198 13.11 8.29 -0.59
CA ALA A 198 14.20 7.33 -0.51
C ALA A 198 14.31 6.42 -1.75
N GLU A 199 15.51 6.36 -2.33
CA GLU A 199 15.79 5.48 -3.47
C GLU A 199 15.69 4.00 -3.10
N ALA A 200 15.28 3.17 -4.05
CA ALA A 200 15.22 1.71 -3.90
C ALA A 200 16.61 1.06 -3.98
N ASN A 201 17.39 1.17 -2.92
CA ASN A 201 18.67 0.50 -2.73
C ASN A 201 18.77 -0.17 -1.35
N THR A 202 19.80 -1.00 -1.16
CA THR A 202 20.00 -1.81 0.05
C THR A 202 20.28 -0.93 1.27
N GLU A 203 21.11 0.10 1.11
CA GLU A 203 21.54 1.01 2.17
C GLU A 203 20.34 1.75 2.79
N ASN A 204 19.45 2.28 1.94
CA ASN A 204 18.27 2.97 2.39
C ASN A 204 17.31 2.01 3.09
N MET A 205 16.99 0.85 2.51
CA MET A 205 16.08 -0.11 3.16
C MET A 205 16.63 -0.60 4.51
N LEU A 206 17.95 -0.83 4.61
CA LEU A 206 18.61 -1.17 5.87
C LEU A 206 18.51 -0.02 6.88
N ALA A 207 18.68 1.23 6.45
CA ALA A 207 18.52 2.40 7.30
C ALA A 207 17.10 2.51 7.86
N PHE A 208 16.06 2.39 7.01
CA PHE A 208 14.67 2.34 7.48
C PHE A 208 14.44 1.22 8.49
N ARG A 209 14.83 -0.02 8.14
CA ARG A 209 14.66 -1.19 9.00
C ARG A 209 15.29 -0.98 10.38
N ASN A 210 16.49 -0.41 10.43
CA ASN A 210 17.19 -0.16 11.69
C ASN A 210 16.54 0.95 12.54
N MET A 211 15.71 1.79 11.92
CA MET A 211 14.98 2.84 12.62
C MET A 211 13.60 2.39 13.10
N LEU A 212 13.10 1.21 12.74
CA LEU A 212 11.80 0.72 13.21
C LEU A 212 11.79 0.38 14.71
N PRO A 213 10.62 0.42 15.39
CA PRO A 213 10.46 -0.17 16.71
C PRO A 213 10.76 -1.69 16.71
N GLU A 214 11.29 -2.24 17.80
CA GLU A 214 11.71 -3.65 17.87
C GLU A 214 10.57 -4.65 17.62
N ASN A 215 9.35 -4.32 18.05
CA ASN A 215 8.16 -5.18 17.89
C ASN A 215 7.37 -4.90 16.60
N ALA A 216 7.89 -4.08 15.68
CA ALA A 216 7.18 -3.74 14.45
C ALA A 216 7.13 -4.92 13.47
N HIS A 217 5.94 -5.18 12.92
CA HIS A 217 5.84 -5.85 11.63
C HIS A 217 6.17 -4.85 10.54
N TRP A 218 6.88 -5.29 9.50
CA TRP A 218 7.14 -4.43 8.37
C TRP A 218 7.17 -5.18 7.05
N ALA A 219 6.83 -4.48 5.98
CA ALA A 219 7.01 -4.88 4.60
C ALA A 219 7.83 -3.83 3.85
N GLY A 220 8.42 -4.20 2.73
CA GLY A 220 9.07 -3.26 1.82
C GLY A 220 8.75 -3.56 0.38
N PHE A 221 8.72 -2.53 -0.45
CA PHE A 221 8.61 -2.65 -1.90
C PHE A 221 9.57 -1.69 -2.60
N GLY A 222 9.78 -1.91 -3.89
CA GLY A 222 10.43 -0.98 -4.80
C GLY A 222 9.59 -0.81 -6.05
N ILE A 223 9.62 0.38 -6.65
CA ILE A 223 8.85 0.63 -7.88
C ILE A 223 9.57 0.10 -9.14
N SER A 224 8.77 -0.19 -10.16
CA SER A 224 9.21 -0.56 -11.51
C SER A 224 10.21 -1.72 -11.49
N ARG A 225 11.32 -1.60 -12.21
CA ARG A 225 12.39 -2.61 -12.30
C ARG A 225 12.98 -3.02 -10.94
N MET A 226 12.76 -2.24 -9.88
CA MET A 226 13.26 -2.54 -8.54
C MET A 226 12.30 -3.40 -7.69
N GLN A 227 11.09 -3.71 -8.18
CA GLN A 227 10.11 -4.52 -7.45
C GLN A 227 10.68 -5.87 -7.01
N MET A 228 11.18 -6.68 -7.95
CA MET A 228 11.71 -8.02 -7.62
C MET A 228 13.02 -8.00 -6.81
N PRO A 229 14.00 -7.12 -7.10
CA PRO A 229 15.15 -6.93 -6.21
C PRO A 229 14.76 -6.58 -4.77
N MET A 230 13.76 -5.71 -4.58
CA MET A 230 13.31 -5.30 -3.24
C MET A 230 12.52 -6.40 -2.52
N VAL A 231 11.82 -7.30 -3.23
CA VAL A 231 11.25 -8.53 -2.63
C VAL A 231 12.34 -9.35 -1.94
N ALA A 232 13.43 -9.65 -2.64
CA ALA A 232 14.54 -10.40 -2.07
C ALA A 232 15.22 -9.64 -0.91
N GLN A 233 15.46 -8.34 -1.10
CA GLN A 233 16.12 -7.49 -0.09
C GLN A 233 15.31 -7.40 1.21
N ALA A 234 14.00 -7.17 1.13
CA ALA A 234 13.11 -7.08 2.28
C ALA A 234 13.10 -8.41 3.05
N MET A 235 12.96 -9.55 2.35
CA MET A 235 13.00 -10.88 2.96
C MET A 235 14.34 -11.13 3.70
N ILE A 236 15.48 -10.81 3.07
CA ILE A 236 16.81 -10.97 3.67
C ILE A 236 16.93 -10.16 4.97
N LEU A 237 16.44 -8.91 4.96
CA LEU A 237 16.46 -8.02 6.12
C LEU A 237 15.41 -8.37 7.19
N GLY A 238 14.55 -9.35 6.94
CA GLY A 238 13.56 -9.84 7.92
C GLY A 238 12.15 -9.27 7.76
N GLY A 239 11.85 -8.61 6.65
CA GLY A 239 10.55 -8.04 6.33
C GLY A 239 9.61 -8.99 5.60
N ASN A 240 8.41 -8.50 5.39
CA ASN A 240 7.43 -9.00 4.42
C ASN A 240 7.62 -8.25 3.08
N VAL A 241 6.87 -8.61 2.05
CA VAL A 241 7.08 -8.08 0.70
C VAL A 241 5.79 -7.59 0.07
N ARG A 242 5.91 -6.61 -0.82
CA ARG A 242 4.81 -6.12 -1.67
C ARG A 242 5.22 -6.14 -3.15
N VAL A 243 4.27 -6.55 -3.99
CA VAL A 243 4.35 -6.54 -5.46
C VAL A 243 3.01 -6.10 -6.04
N GLY A 244 2.88 -6.04 -7.36
CA GLY A 244 1.62 -5.74 -8.05
C GLY A 244 1.77 -4.67 -9.12
N LEU A 245 0.72 -4.52 -9.92
CA LEU A 245 0.67 -3.59 -11.05
C LEU A 245 0.69 -2.13 -10.64
N GLU A 246 0.29 -1.83 -9.39
CA GLU A 246 0.46 -0.49 -8.81
C GLU A 246 1.92 -0.03 -8.83
N ASP A 247 2.84 -0.93 -8.47
CA ASP A 247 4.24 -0.58 -8.31
C ASP A 247 5.05 -0.87 -9.59
N ASN A 248 4.64 -1.85 -10.41
CA ASN A 248 5.37 -2.28 -11.61
C ASN A 248 4.46 -2.92 -12.67
N LEU A 249 4.53 -2.41 -13.90
CA LEU A 249 3.71 -2.89 -15.02
C LEU A 249 4.32 -4.08 -15.80
N TYR A 250 5.57 -4.42 -15.53
CA TYR A 250 6.37 -5.31 -16.38
C TYR A 250 6.79 -6.57 -15.65
N LEU A 251 6.58 -7.71 -16.30
CA LEU A 251 7.15 -8.97 -15.85
C LEU A 251 8.66 -8.96 -16.13
N GLU A 252 9.05 -8.58 -17.33
CA GLU A 252 10.43 -8.34 -17.73
C GLU A 252 10.48 -7.22 -18.77
N LYS A 253 11.68 -6.84 -19.22
CA LYS A 253 11.84 -5.70 -20.13
C LYS A 253 10.98 -5.88 -21.39
N GLY A 254 9.94 -5.05 -21.52
CA GLY A 254 9.03 -5.06 -22.67
C GLY A 254 7.89 -6.08 -22.59
N VAL A 255 7.82 -6.90 -21.53
CA VAL A 255 6.74 -7.88 -21.32
C VAL A 255 5.88 -7.41 -20.16
N LEU A 256 4.63 -7.08 -20.45
CA LEU A 256 3.65 -6.63 -19.45
C LEU A 256 3.19 -7.79 -18.57
N ALA A 257 2.90 -7.51 -17.30
CA ALA A 257 2.51 -8.52 -16.31
C ALA A 257 1.00 -8.60 -16.08
N SER A 258 0.54 -9.61 -15.35
CA SER A 258 -0.65 -9.53 -14.50
C SER A 258 -0.24 -9.48 -13.03
N ASN A 259 -1.19 -9.15 -12.14
CA ASN A 259 -0.93 -9.22 -10.70
C ASN A 259 -0.54 -10.63 -10.25
N GLY A 260 -1.23 -11.67 -10.75
CA GLY A 260 -0.89 -13.06 -10.45
C GLY A 260 0.55 -13.41 -10.84
N GLN A 261 1.00 -13.01 -12.04
CA GLN A 261 2.38 -13.28 -12.49
C GLN A 261 3.45 -12.60 -11.61
N LEU A 262 3.17 -11.38 -11.12
CA LEU A 262 4.10 -10.70 -10.20
C LEU A 262 4.13 -11.39 -8.82
N VAL A 263 2.99 -11.87 -8.34
CA VAL A 263 2.90 -12.65 -7.11
C VAL A 263 3.62 -13.98 -7.25
N GLU A 264 3.39 -14.74 -8.32
CA GLU A 264 4.07 -16.01 -8.60
C GLU A 264 5.59 -15.85 -8.59
N ARG A 265 6.10 -14.77 -9.20
CA ARG A 265 7.54 -14.48 -9.20
C ARG A 265 8.07 -14.15 -7.80
N ALA A 266 7.31 -13.41 -7.00
CA ALA A 266 7.69 -13.16 -5.61
C ALA A 266 7.71 -14.44 -4.78
N VAL A 267 6.69 -15.30 -4.93
CA VAL A 267 6.59 -16.61 -4.28
C VAL A 267 7.79 -17.49 -4.67
N GLU A 268 8.18 -17.51 -5.95
CA GLU A 268 9.35 -18.25 -6.43
C GLU A 268 10.65 -17.76 -5.77
N ILE A 269 10.87 -16.44 -5.72
CA ILE A 269 12.04 -15.83 -5.06
C ILE A 269 12.08 -16.25 -3.59
N ILE A 270 10.96 -16.15 -2.88
CA ILE A 270 10.84 -16.52 -1.46
C ILE A 270 11.20 -18.00 -1.25
N GLY A 271 10.63 -18.88 -2.08
CA GLY A 271 10.88 -20.32 -2.02
C GLY A 271 12.36 -20.68 -2.31
N ARG A 272 12.96 -20.06 -3.33
CA ARG A 272 14.38 -20.27 -3.68
C ARG A 272 15.33 -19.76 -2.61
N LEU A 273 14.92 -18.76 -1.84
CA LEU A 273 15.66 -18.25 -0.67
C LEU A 273 15.38 -19.06 0.62
N GLY A 274 14.59 -20.13 0.55
CA GLY A 274 14.33 -21.04 1.67
C GLY A 274 13.18 -20.64 2.59
N GLY A 275 12.39 -19.62 2.23
CA GLY A 275 11.19 -19.23 2.96
C GLY A 275 9.92 -19.87 2.39
N ARG A 276 8.78 -19.55 3.02
CA ARG A 276 7.44 -19.85 2.51
C ARG A 276 6.55 -18.62 2.62
N VAL A 277 5.52 -18.58 1.80
CA VAL A 277 4.45 -17.57 1.89
C VAL A 277 3.41 -17.98 2.93
N LEU A 278 2.89 -17.00 3.67
CA LEU A 278 1.78 -17.20 4.61
C LEU A 278 0.45 -17.12 3.89
N SER A 279 -0.51 -17.94 4.32
CA SER A 279 -1.92 -17.80 3.93
C SER A 279 -2.55 -16.53 4.53
N PRO A 280 -3.72 -16.08 4.03
CA PRO A 280 -4.50 -15.03 4.68
C PRO A 280 -4.81 -15.32 6.15
N ALA A 281 -5.15 -16.57 6.50
CA ALA A 281 -5.44 -16.96 7.88
C ALA A 281 -4.22 -16.84 8.80
N GLU A 282 -3.06 -17.32 8.37
CA GLU A 282 -1.80 -17.16 9.11
C GLU A 282 -1.36 -15.69 9.21
N THR A 283 -1.63 -14.91 8.16
CA THR A 283 -1.36 -13.46 8.13
C THR A 283 -2.19 -12.74 9.18
N ARG A 284 -3.48 -13.05 9.29
CA ARG A 284 -4.35 -12.49 10.35
C ARG A 284 -3.85 -12.84 11.74
N GLN A 285 -3.41 -14.07 11.96
CA GLN A 285 -2.81 -14.46 13.25
C GLN A 285 -1.52 -13.69 13.52
N LYS A 286 -0.61 -13.64 12.55
CA LYS A 286 0.69 -12.97 12.68
C LYS A 286 0.54 -11.47 12.96
N LEU A 287 -0.42 -10.82 12.31
CA LEU A 287 -0.66 -9.38 12.44
C LEU A 287 -1.70 -9.04 13.52
N ALA A 288 -2.31 -10.03 14.19
CA ALA A 288 -3.43 -9.82 15.12
C ALA A 288 -4.59 -9.03 14.47
N LEU A 289 -5.06 -9.50 13.32
CA LEU A 289 -6.20 -8.94 12.59
C LEU A 289 -7.48 -9.72 12.89
N ASN A 290 -8.59 -8.98 12.94
CA ASN A 290 -9.92 -9.56 13.00
C ASN A 290 -10.48 -9.68 11.59
N LYS A 291 -10.88 -10.89 11.18
CA LYS A 291 -11.58 -11.08 9.90
C LYS A 291 -12.91 -10.33 9.93
N ARG A 292 -13.23 -9.62 8.85
CA ARG A 292 -14.39 -8.74 8.71
C ARG A 292 -15.31 -9.19 7.58
#